data_AF-A0A1Q9PFS4-F1
#
_entry.id   AF-A0A1Q9PFS4-F1
#
_cell.length_a   1.000
_cell.length_b   1.000
_cell.length_c   1.000
_cell.angle_alpha   90.00
_cell.angle_beta   90.00
_cell.angle_gamma   90.00
#
_symmetry.space_group_name_H-M   'P 1'
#
loop_
_entity.id
_entity.type
_entity.pdbx_description
1 polymer ?
#
loop_
_entity_poly.entity_id
_entity_poly.type
_entity_poly.pdbx_seq_one_letter_code
_entity_poly.pdbx_strand_id
1 'polypeptide(L)'
;MKNRSLVFLLICLVTVTNVPYLYNVSGQQSLNYVILFDESHGQVFNRTLMDTALDSLTNITIEDPDTEIVVKLLFQTESRFNSTNLQGVDLLIFTNPGLEEEDNLEQAEREAILDFTELGGSLFLLCNPLTQQDNITGHPTTMNDLLIEREDWLTSARFMFGVNQSFARVIVDDFNSTYGNETYVTFNEYNSTKIIFNQNTVDFFRQETEIDNVTIYSNSISLGNERLDEDILDKTIQVGKTPITSYAINEDYDIYRDPTNGFLTWLFAKKTGGTRFAMSGSTIMFSDLEIAENTTWIEQNQNLELWNNLILWLLKYTPHPERDPPAVWVFENYALLVFAISAAIFGISVLVFRYRNKRRTTVKIK
;
A
#
# COMPACT_ATOMS: atom_id res chain seq x y z
N MET A 1 11.20 -52.08 39.38
CA MET A 1 11.38 -50.63 39.64
C MET A 1 12.13 -49.86 38.54
N LYS A 2 12.61 -50.46 37.43
CA LYS A 2 13.37 -49.73 36.39
C LYS A 2 12.51 -48.82 35.48
N ASN A 3 11.21 -49.10 35.31
CA ASN A 3 10.38 -48.37 34.35
C ASN A 3 9.69 -47.12 34.94
N ARG A 4 9.59 -46.98 36.27
CA ARG A 4 8.83 -45.87 36.88
C ARG A 4 9.55 -44.52 36.80
N SER A 5 10.89 -44.50 36.89
CA SER A 5 11.67 -43.25 36.76
C SER A 5 11.74 -42.75 35.31
N LEU A 6 11.75 -43.66 34.32
CA LEU A 6 11.73 -43.28 32.91
C LEU A 6 10.38 -42.68 32.51
N VAL A 7 9.28 -43.27 32.99
CA VAL A 7 7.92 -42.75 32.78
C VAL A 7 7.74 -41.38 33.43
N PHE A 8 8.28 -41.17 34.64
CA PHE A 8 8.20 -39.86 35.30
C PHE A 8 8.97 -38.77 34.54
N LEU A 9 10.15 -39.11 34.00
CA LEU A 9 10.96 -38.18 33.21
C LEU A 9 10.31 -37.86 31.86
N LEU A 10 9.64 -38.84 31.25
CA LEU A 10 8.85 -38.65 30.02
C LEU A 10 7.60 -37.79 30.28
N ILE A 11 6.91 -38.00 31.41
CA ILE A 11 5.76 -37.17 31.81
C ILE A 11 6.19 -35.73 32.07
N CYS A 12 7.30 -35.51 32.78
CA CYS A 12 7.85 -34.16 32.97
C CYS A 12 8.21 -33.50 31.62
N LEU A 13 8.82 -34.22 30.68
CA LEU A 13 9.11 -33.70 29.34
C LEU A 13 7.83 -33.28 28.61
N VAL A 14 6.81 -34.14 28.61
CA VAL A 14 5.52 -33.89 27.94
C VAL A 14 4.71 -32.77 28.59
N THR A 15 4.83 -32.56 29.90
CA THR A 15 4.17 -31.44 30.59
C THR A 15 4.88 -30.11 30.36
N VAL A 16 6.19 -30.11 30.12
CA VAL A 16 6.96 -28.88 29.86
C VAL A 16 6.80 -28.40 28.41
N THR A 17 6.57 -29.32 27.46
CA THR A 17 6.22 -28.95 26.07
C THR A 17 4.75 -28.50 25.90
N ASN A 18 3.92 -28.63 26.94
CA ASN A 18 2.48 -28.32 26.91
C ASN A 18 2.12 -27.16 27.85
N VAL A 19 3.02 -26.21 28.10
CA VAL A 19 2.56 -24.93 28.65
C VAL A 19 1.75 -24.27 27.55
N PRO A 20 0.42 -24.11 27.70
CA PRO A 20 -0.34 -23.41 26.71
C PRO A 20 0.19 -21.98 26.70
N TYR A 21 0.63 -21.52 25.53
CA TYR A 21 0.77 -20.10 25.26
C TYR A 21 -0.60 -19.49 25.54
N LEU A 22 -0.76 -18.90 26.73
CA LEU A 22 -1.81 -17.93 26.99
C LEU A 22 -1.39 -16.67 26.20
N TYR A 23 -1.64 -16.70 24.89
CA TYR A 23 -1.91 -15.44 24.21
C TYR A 23 -3.10 -14.85 24.95
N ASN A 24 -2.86 -13.71 25.56
CA ASN A 24 -3.95 -12.82 25.90
C ASN A 24 -4.56 -12.46 24.54
N VAL A 25 -5.63 -13.17 24.14
CA VAL A 25 -6.44 -12.79 22.98
C VAL A 25 -7.15 -11.51 23.41
N SER A 26 -6.42 -10.40 23.36
CA SER A 26 -7.00 -9.08 23.30
C SER A 26 -7.94 -9.09 22.11
N GLY A 27 -9.21 -8.75 22.33
CA GLY A 27 -10.23 -8.81 21.30
C GLY A 27 -9.78 -8.14 20.03
N GLN A 28 -10.12 -8.76 18.90
CA GLN A 28 -9.90 -8.27 17.55
C GLN A 28 -10.16 -6.76 17.48
N GLN A 29 -9.12 -5.99 17.13
CA GLN A 29 -9.22 -4.54 17.05
C GLN A 29 -9.88 -4.17 15.72
N SER A 30 -11.08 -3.61 15.76
CA SER A 30 -11.76 -3.09 14.57
C SER A 30 -11.35 -1.64 14.32
N LEU A 31 -10.68 -1.39 13.20
CA LEU A 31 -10.39 -0.06 12.68
C LEU A 31 -11.45 0.31 11.65
N ASN A 32 -12.10 1.45 11.86
CA ASN A 32 -13.21 1.90 11.02
C ASN A 32 -12.76 3.11 10.21
N TYR A 33 -12.93 3.05 8.89
CA TYR A 33 -12.59 4.13 7.97
C TYR A 33 -13.79 4.52 7.12
N VAL A 34 -13.88 5.80 6.77
CA VAL A 34 -14.87 6.33 5.84
C VAL A 34 -14.16 6.84 4.60
N ILE A 35 -14.53 6.29 3.44
CA ILE A 35 -14.01 6.72 2.15
C ILE A 35 -15.16 7.39 1.39
N LEU A 36 -14.93 8.60 0.90
CA LEU A 36 -15.82 9.29 -0.02
C LEU A 36 -15.27 9.13 -1.44
N PHE A 37 -16.04 8.49 -2.30
CA PHE A 37 -15.74 8.34 -3.72
C PHE A 37 -16.61 9.32 -4.52
N ASP A 38 -15.99 10.11 -5.37
CA ASP A 38 -16.70 11.13 -6.14
C ASP A 38 -17.29 10.63 -7.45
N GLU A 39 -18.54 11.01 -7.69
CA GLU A 39 -19.31 10.78 -8.91
C GLU A 39 -20.14 12.02 -9.31
N SER A 40 -19.85 13.19 -8.71
CA SER A 40 -20.65 14.41 -8.88
C SER A 40 -20.07 15.41 -9.88
N HIS A 41 -18.93 15.09 -10.50
CA HIS A 41 -18.16 15.99 -11.36
C HIS A 41 -17.84 15.33 -12.72
N GLY A 42 -18.84 14.71 -13.34
CA GLY A 42 -18.74 14.18 -14.71
C GLY A 42 -17.82 12.98 -14.88
N GLN A 43 -17.55 12.22 -13.82
CA GLN A 43 -16.64 11.07 -13.91
C GLN A 43 -17.22 9.95 -14.77
N VAL A 44 -16.48 9.54 -15.80
CA VAL A 44 -16.75 8.28 -16.50
C VAL A 44 -16.42 7.08 -15.62
N PHE A 45 -15.30 7.14 -14.87
CA PHE A 45 -14.89 6.11 -13.92
C PHE A 45 -15.66 6.25 -12.60
N ASN A 46 -16.96 5.97 -12.66
CA ASN A 46 -17.86 5.85 -11.52
C ASN A 46 -17.82 4.43 -10.92
N ARG A 47 -18.63 4.17 -9.89
CA ARG A 47 -18.71 2.87 -9.20
C ARG A 47 -19.00 1.69 -10.08
N THR A 48 -19.63 1.88 -11.24
CA THR A 48 -19.93 0.79 -12.17
C THR A 48 -18.67 0.34 -12.92
N LEU A 49 -17.78 1.28 -13.24
CA LEU A 49 -16.51 0.98 -13.90
C LEU A 49 -15.36 0.78 -12.92
N MET A 50 -15.60 0.93 -11.62
CA MET A 50 -14.61 0.78 -10.54
C MET A 50 -15.10 -0.25 -9.50
N ASP A 51 -16.05 -1.10 -9.89
CA ASP A 51 -16.77 -2.05 -9.01
C ASP A 51 -15.78 -2.98 -8.31
N THR A 52 -14.89 -3.64 -9.06
CA THR A 52 -13.90 -4.56 -8.47
C THR A 52 -12.96 -3.85 -7.50
N ALA A 53 -12.51 -2.64 -7.84
CA ALA A 53 -11.61 -1.85 -7.00
C ALA A 53 -12.31 -1.34 -5.72
N LEU A 54 -13.59 -0.99 -5.79
CA LEU A 54 -14.35 -0.54 -4.63
C LEU A 54 -14.78 -1.71 -3.74
N ASP A 55 -15.20 -2.83 -4.35
CA ASP A 55 -15.56 -4.06 -3.64
C ASP A 55 -14.37 -4.64 -2.87
N SER A 56 -13.15 -4.52 -3.41
CA SER A 56 -11.94 -4.97 -2.71
C SER A 56 -11.72 -4.24 -1.37
N LEU A 57 -12.20 -3.00 -1.23
CA LEU A 57 -12.07 -2.21 0.00
C LEU A 57 -12.94 -2.75 1.12
N THR A 58 -14.07 -3.38 0.78
CA THR A 58 -14.97 -3.98 1.77
C THR A 58 -14.44 -5.31 2.31
N ASN A 59 -13.53 -5.96 1.58
CA ASN A 59 -12.92 -7.25 1.92
C ASN A 59 -11.39 -7.18 1.93
N ILE A 60 -10.83 -6.03 2.31
CA ILE A 60 -9.38 -5.84 2.28
C ILE A 60 -8.70 -6.83 3.23
N THR A 61 -7.83 -7.66 2.66
CA THR A 61 -7.10 -8.68 3.43
C THR A 61 -5.79 -8.05 3.90
N ILE A 62 -5.55 -8.10 5.21
CA ILE A 62 -4.33 -7.62 5.84
C ILE A 62 -3.61 -8.79 6.53
N GLU A 63 -2.29 -8.72 6.61
CA GLU A 63 -1.45 -9.74 7.23
C GLU A 63 -1.69 -9.85 8.74
N ASP A 64 -2.17 -8.80 9.39
CA ASP A 64 -2.39 -8.76 10.83
C ASP A 64 -3.70 -9.49 11.22
N PRO A 65 -3.62 -10.70 11.80
CA PRO A 65 -4.81 -11.51 12.10
C PRO A 65 -5.66 -10.96 13.24
N ASP A 66 -5.12 -10.04 14.03
CA ASP A 66 -5.78 -9.47 15.21
C ASP A 66 -6.47 -8.13 14.92
N THR A 67 -6.33 -7.62 13.69
CA THR A 67 -6.96 -6.36 13.25
C THR A 67 -8.00 -6.64 12.17
N GLU A 68 -9.16 -6.01 12.29
CA GLU A 68 -10.19 -5.98 11.25
C GLU A 68 -10.29 -4.56 10.71
N ILE A 69 -10.20 -4.39 9.39
CA ILE A 69 -10.44 -3.11 8.74
C ILE A 69 -11.88 -3.11 8.22
N VAL A 70 -12.66 -2.15 8.69
CA VAL A 70 -14.04 -1.92 8.24
C VAL A 70 -14.07 -0.61 7.46
N VAL A 71 -14.29 -0.71 6.15
CA VAL A 71 -14.41 0.46 5.28
C VAL A 71 -15.88 0.75 4.99
N LYS A 72 -16.30 1.98 5.28
CA LYS A 72 -17.59 2.52 4.84
C LYS A 72 -17.39 3.38 3.61
N LEU A 73 -17.88 2.91 2.47
CA LEU A 73 -17.89 3.68 1.23
C LEU A 73 -19.12 4.60 1.16
N LEU A 74 -18.86 5.87 0.87
CA LEU A 74 -19.85 6.88 0.55
C LEU A 74 -19.64 7.33 -0.89
N PHE A 75 -20.73 7.57 -1.61
CA PHE A 75 -20.69 8.03 -2.99
C PHE A 75 -21.29 9.42 -3.10
N GLN A 76 -20.51 10.35 -3.61
CA GLN A 76 -20.95 11.72 -3.84
C GLN A 76 -21.54 11.82 -5.25
N THR A 77 -22.86 11.91 -5.38
CA THR A 77 -23.54 11.84 -6.70
C THR A 77 -24.24 13.12 -7.12
N GLU A 78 -24.81 13.86 -6.17
CA GLU A 78 -25.73 14.98 -6.49
C GLU A 78 -25.38 16.28 -5.79
N SER A 79 -24.45 16.26 -4.83
CA SER A 79 -24.04 17.47 -4.10
C SER A 79 -22.63 17.87 -4.45
N ARG A 80 -22.38 19.17 -4.41
CA ARG A 80 -21.03 19.75 -4.41
C ARG A 80 -20.30 19.47 -3.10
N PHE A 81 -18.98 19.43 -3.13
CA PHE A 81 -18.18 19.28 -1.92
C PHE A 81 -18.37 20.45 -0.98
N ASN A 82 -18.49 20.17 0.31
CA ASN A 82 -18.58 21.19 1.34
C ASN A 82 -18.08 20.62 2.68
N SER A 83 -17.83 21.49 3.65
CA SER A 83 -17.28 21.08 4.94
C SER A 83 -18.17 20.09 5.69
N THR A 84 -19.48 20.01 5.39
CA THR A 84 -20.40 19.08 6.07
C THR A 84 -20.30 17.66 5.52
N ASN A 85 -20.22 17.49 4.19
CA ASN A 85 -20.12 16.15 3.60
C ASN A 85 -18.71 15.55 3.70
N LEU A 86 -17.68 16.39 3.81
CA LEU A 86 -16.30 15.94 4.08
C LEU A 86 -16.04 15.68 5.57
N GLN A 87 -16.96 16.06 6.46
CA GLN A 87 -16.76 15.86 7.90
C GLN A 87 -16.79 14.36 8.25
N GLY A 88 -15.71 13.89 8.89
CA GLY A 88 -15.60 12.48 9.31
C GLY A 88 -15.26 11.51 8.18
N VAL A 89 -14.94 12.03 6.99
CA VAL A 89 -14.29 11.27 5.92
C VAL A 89 -12.80 11.14 6.27
N ASP A 90 -12.22 9.97 6.02
CA ASP A 90 -10.79 9.72 6.20
C ASP A 90 -10.02 9.87 4.88
N LEU A 91 -10.66 9.50 3.76
CA LEU A 91 -10.09 9.55 2.42
C LEU A 91 -11.13 10.02 1.41
N LEU A 92 -10.76 11.03 0.62
CA LEU A 92 -11.46 11.44 -0.60
C LEU A 92 -10.76 10.85 -1.83
N ILE A 93 -11.50 10.11 -2.65
CA ILE A 93 -11.05 9.60 -3.95
C ILE A 93 -11.75 10.38 -5.05
N PHE A 94 -10.98 10.97 -5.97
CA PHE A 94 -11.48 11.85 -7.02
C PHE A 94 -10.97 11.35 -8.39
N THR A 95 -11.87 10.81 -9.22
CA THR A 95 -11.54 10.04 -10.44
C THR A 95 -11.82 10.78 -11.75
N ASN A 96 -10.83 11.43 -12.33
CA ASN A 96 -10.89 12.05 -13.66
C ASN A 96 -12.13 12.96 -13.88
N PRO A 97 -12.29 14.02 -13.06
CA PRO A 97 -13.42 14.95 -13.14
C PRO A 97 -13.29 15.92 -14.31
N GLY A 98 -14.37 16.64 -14.63
CA GLY A 98 -14.29 17.81 -15.52
C GLY A 98 -14.46 17.48 -17.00
N LEU A 99 -15.29 16.47 -17.31
CA LEU A 99 -15.65 16.13 -18.69
C LEU A 99 -16.30 17.34 -19.39
N GLU A 100 -17.20 18.04 -18.70
CA GLU A 100 -17.82 19.28 -19.13
C GLU A 100 -17.39 20.49 -18.27
N GLU A 101 -17.57 21.72 -18.76
CA GLU A 101 -17.17 22.92 -18.00
C GLU A 101 -17.90 23.06 -16.66
N GLU A 102 -19.15 22.57 -16.58
CA GLU A 102 -20.00 22.61 -15.38
C GLU A 102 -19.60 21.57 -14.31
N ASP A 103 -18.80 20.57 -14.71
CA ASP A 103 -18.24 19.55 -13.83
C ASP A 103 -16.97 20.02 -13.11
N ASN A 104 -16.49 21.23 -13.41
CA ASN A 104 -15.33 21.79 -12.73
C ASN A 104 -15.65 22.20 -11.29
N LEU A 105 -14.71 21.97 -10.38
CA LEU A 105 -14.85 22.38 -8.99
C LEU A 105 -15.06 23.90 -8.88
N GLU A 106 -16.01 24.31 -8.06
CA GLU A 106 -16.12 25.72 -7.67
C GLU A 106 -15.09 26.10 -6.60
N GLN A 107 -14.88 27.42 -6.43
CA GLN A 107 -13.96 27.93 -5.40
C GLN A 107 -14.32 27.41 -3.99
N ALA A 108 -15.60 27.39 -3.64
CA ALA A 108 -16.05 26.91 -2.33
C ALA A 108 -15.76 25.42 -2.12
N GLU A 109 -15.81 24.61 -3.18
CA GLU A 109 -15.50 23.18 -3.14
C GLU A 109 -14.01 22.95 -2.97
N ARG A 110 -13.19 23.70 -3.71
CA ARG A 110 -11.73 23.68 -3.53
C ARG A 110 -11.36 24.03 -2.10
N GLU A 111 -11.92 25.12 -1.56
CA GLU A 111 -11.70 25.50 -0.16
C GLU A 111 -12.10 24.38 0.82
N ALA A 112 -13.25 23.74 0.62
CA ALA A 112 -13.68 22.64 1.47
C ALA A 112 -12.76 21.41 1.41
N ILE A 113 -12.26 21.05 0.21
CA ILE A 113 -11.31 19.95 0.04
C ILE A 113 -9.97 20.29 0.70
N LEU A 114 -9.49 21.53 0.54
CA LEU A 114 -8.23 21.98 1.14
C LEU A 114 -8.34 21.98 2.67
N ASP A 115 -9.42 22.51 3.24
CA ASP A 115 -9.69 22.46 4.68
C ASP A 115 -9.72 21.00 5.19
N PHE A 116 -10.37 20.10 4.44
CA PHE A 116 -10.36 18.67 4.74
C PHE A 116 -8.94 18.10 4.80
N THR A 117 -8.08 18.43 3.84
CA THR A 117 -6.67 17.98 3.86
C THR A 117 -5.87 18.61 5.01
N GLU A 118 -6.09 19.88 5.32
CA GLU A 118 -5.42 20.60 6.43
C GLU A 118 -5.80 19.99 7.79
N LEU A 119 -7.03 19.49 7.94
CA LEU A 119 -7.49 18.74 9.11
C LEU A 119 -6.96 17.29 9.17
N GLY A 120 -6.16 16.89 8.19
CA GLY A 120 -5.51 15.59 8.13
C GLY A 120 -6.25 14.56 7.28
N GLY A 121 -7.33 14.91 6.58
CA GLY A 121 -7.96 14.03 5.59
C GLY A 121 -6.99 13.69 4.46
N SER A 122 -7.04 12.46 3.96
CA SER A 122 -6.21 12.00 2.85
C SER A 122 -6.91 12.21 1.50
N LEU A 123 -6.14 12.46 0.44
CA LEU A 123 -6.67 12.76 -0.89
C LEU A 123 -5.99 11.89 -1.95
N PHE A 124 -6.81 11.23 -2.78
CA PHE A 124 -6.34 10.46 -3.92
C PHE A 124 -6.93 11.01 -5.22
N LEU A 125 -6.05 11.56 -6.05
CA LEU A 125 -6.40 12.11 -7.36
C LEU A 125 -6.03 11.12 -8.45
N LEU A 126 -6.98 10.79 -9.29
CA LEU A 126 -6.80 9.86 -10.40
C LEU A 126 -7.13 10.63 -11.68
N CYS A 127 -6.25 10.61 -12.66
CA CYS A 127 -6.49 11.20 -13.98
C CYS A 127 -6.17 10.17 -15.04
N ASN A 128 -6.77 10.25 -16.23
CA ASN A 128 -6.31 9.48 -17.38
C ASN A 128 -5.33 10.28 -18.24
N PRO A 129 -4.57 9.60 -19.13
CA PRO A 129 -3.96 10.28 -20.27
C PRO A 129 -5.01 10.80 -21.23
N LEU A 130 -4.57 11.63 -22.17
CA LEU A 130 -5.38 11.91 -23.35
C LEU A 130 -5.54 10.64 -24.18
N THR A 131 -6.76 10.40 -24.64
CA THR A 131 -7.08 9.26 -25.49
C THR A 131 -7.81 9.73 -26.75
N GLN A 132 -7.97 8.83 -27.73
CA GLN A 132 -8.83 9.10 -28.90
C GLN A 132 -10.33 9.05 -28.57
N GLN A 133 -10.69 8.57 -27.38
CA GLN A 133 -12.05 8.48 -26.89
C GLN A 133 -12.28 9.62 -25.89
N ASP A 134 -13.00 10.65 -26.34
CA ASP A 134 -13.21 11.89 -25.58
C ASP A 134 -13.78 11.65 -24.17
N ASN A 135 -14.60 10.62 -23.99
CA ASN A 135 -15.22 10.30 -22.71
C ASN A 135 -14.24 9.75 -21.66
N ILE A 136 -13.17 9.06 -22.03
CA ILE A 136 -12.19 8.50 -21.08
C ILE A 136 -10.90 9.33 -20.99
N THR A 137 -10.80 10.40 -21.78
CA THR A 137 -9.70 11.35 -21.76
C THR A 137 -9.56 12.02 -20.38
N GLY A 138 -8.31 12.29 -20.00
CA GLY A 138 -7.98 13.04 -18.81
C GLY A 138 -8.40 14.51 -18.85
N HIS A 139 -9.05 15.02 -17.80
CA HIS A 139 -9.37 16.45 -17.64
C HIS A 139 -8.69 17.05 -16.38
N PRO A 140 -7.34 17.03 -16.31
CA PRO A 140 -6.57 17.35 -15.11
C PRO A 140 -6.63 18.80 -14.67
N THR A 141 -7.17 19.74 -15.47
CA THR A 141 -7.24 21.17 -15.11
C THR A 141 -7.80 21.36 -13.72
N THR A 142 -8.99 20.79 -13.46
CA THR A 142 -9.70 20.93 -12.18
C THR A 142 -8.86 20.43 -11.01
N MET A 143 -8.14 19.33 -11.20
CA MET A 143 -7.23 18.79 -10.19
C MET A 143 -5.97 19.65 -10.03
N ASN A 144 -5.38 20.12 -11.12
CA ASN A 144 -4.18 20.96 -11.08
C ASN A 144 -4.48 22.32 -10.43
N ASP A 145 -5.63 22.92 -10.72
CA ASP A 145 -6.07 24.18 -10.11
C ASP A 145 -6.23 24.04 -8.60
N LEU A 146 -6.84 22.94 -8.13
CA LEU A 146 -6.90 22.58 -6.70
C LEU A 146 -5.50 22.54 -6.07
N LEU A 147 -4.51 21.96 -6.75
CA LEU A 147 -3.16 21.80 -6.21
C LEU A 147 -2.33 23.10 -6.24
N ILE A 148 -2.61 24.02 -7.18
CA ILE A 148 -1.94 25.33 -7.26
C ILE A 148 -2.24 26.18 -6.01
N GLU A 149 -3.47 26.14 -5.50
CA GLU A 149 -3.87 26.93 -4.32
C GLU A 149 -3.13 26.58 -3.02
N ARG A 150 -2.49 25.40 -2.96
CA ARG A 150 -1.69 24.94 -1.82
C ARG A 150 -0.35 24.36 -2.25
N GLU A 151 0.28 24.92 -3.28
CA GLU A 151 1.55 24.42 -3.80
C GLU A 151 2.64 24.28 -2.72
N ASP A 152 2.80 25.31 -1.90
CA ASP A 152 3.85 25.38 -0.88
C ASP A 152 3.67 24.37 0.25
N TRP A 153 2.43 23.95 0.52
CA TRP A 153 2.08 23.12 1.67
C TRP A 153 1.74 21.68 1.29
N LEU A 154 0.87 21.50 0.29
CA LEU A 154 0.44 20.20 -0.19
C LEU A 154 1.48 19.62 -1.14
N THR A 155 1.55 20.14 -2.37
CA THR A 155 2.53 19.69 -3.37
C THR A 155 2.67 20.63 -4.57
N SER A 156 3.87 20.64 -5.17
CA SER A 156 4.12 21.23 -6.49
C SER A 156 4.02 20.23 -7.65
N ALA A 157 3.69 18.96 -7.37
CA ALA A 157 3.46 17.97 -8.41
C ALA A 157 2.17 18.23 -9.19
N ARG A 158 2.18 18.02 -10.51
CA ARG A 158 1.04 18.31 -11.41
C ARG A 158 0.90 17.23 -12.46
N PHE A 159 -0.32 16.92 -12.86
CA PHE A 159 -0.53 16.17 -14.10
C PHE A 159 -0.01 17.02 -15.26
N MET A 160 0.75 16.44 -16.20
CA MET A 160 1.43 17.21 -17.24
C MET A 160 0.52 17.77 -18.35
N PHE A 161 -0.80 17.83 -18.12
CA PHE A 161 -1.82 18.35 -19.04
C PHE A 161 -2.79 19.31 -18.31
N GLY A 162 -3.49 20.19 -19.05
CA GLY A 162 -4.46 21.19 -18.55
C GLY A 162 -4.69 22.33 -19.57
N VAL A 163 -5.88 22.98 -19.55
CA VAL A 163 -6.52 23.78 -20.65
C VAL A 163 -5.54 24.52 -21.57
N ASN A 164 -5.09 23.82 -22.60
CA ASN A 164 -4.60 24.25 -23.92
C ASN A 164 -3.89 23.04 -24.52
N GLN A 165 -4.55 22.40 -25.48
CA GLN A 165 -4.31 21.07 -26.09
C GLN A 165 -2.97 20.93 -26.85
N SER A 166 -1.83 21.18 -26.19
CA SER A 166 -0.50 21.00 -26.81
C SER A 166 0.52 20.27 -25.93
N PHE A 167 0.13 19.85 -24.72
CA PHE A 167 1.00 19.13 -23.78
C PHE A 167 0.41 17.86 -23.19
N ALA A 168 -0.70 17.34 -23.73
CA ALA A 168 -1.16 16.01 -23.38
C ALA A 168 -0.02 15.00 -23.58
N ARG A 169 0.24 14.12 -22.62
CA ARG A 169 1.43 13.25 -22.63
C ARG A 169 1.03 11.83 -22.27
N VAL A 170 0.92 10.95 -23.24
CA VAL A 170 0.74 9.52 -22.98
C VAL A 170 2.11 8.89 -22.81
N ILE A 171 2.31 8.11 -21.74
CA ILE A 171 3.53 7.34 -21.56
C ILE A 171 3.54 6.16 -22.54
N VAL A 172 4.67 5.99 -23.21
CA VAL A 172 4.92 4.99 -24.26
C VAL A 172 6.20 4.24 -23.91
N ASP A 173 6.23 2.93 -24.16
CA ASP A 173 7.42 2.11 -24.09
C ASP A 173 7.40 0.99 -25.16
N ASP A 174 8.32 1.10 -26.13
CA ASP A 174 8.42 0.16 -27.25
C ASP A 174 8.92 -1.23 -26.82
N PHE A 175 9.54 -1.36 -25.64
CA PHE A 175 10.18 -2.60 -25.16
C PHE A 175 9.37 -3.30 -24.08
N ASN A 176 8.59 -2.55 -23.30
CA ASN A 176 7.83 -3.05 -22.16
C ASN A 176 6.31 -2.92 -22.35
N SER A 177 5.84 -2.94 -23.60
CA SER A 177 4.42 -2.87 -23.91
C SER A 177 3.74 -4.24 -23.94
N THR A 178 2.43 -4.24 -23.72
CA THR A 178 1.58 -5.43 -23.81
C THR A 178 0.48 -5.23 -24.87
N TYR A 179 -0.15 -6.33 -25.28
CA TYR A 179 -1.27 -6.34 -26.23
C TYR A 179 -1.00 -5.66 -27.58
N GLY A 180 0.28 -5.53 -27.97
CA GLY A 180 0.69 -4.85 -29.20
C GLY A 180 0.42 -3.34 -29.20
N ASN A 181 0.25 -2.73 -28.03
CA ASN A 181 0.03 -1.30 -27.87
C ASN A 181 1.15 -0.68 -27.02
N GLU A 182 1.98 0.16 -27.65
CA GLU A 182 3.14 0.80 -27.02
C GLU A 182 2.78 1.72 -25.84
N THR A 183 1.51 2.13 -25.73
CA THR A 183 0.98 2.92 -24.61
C THR A 183 0.53 2.09 -23.41
N TYR A 184 0.38 0.77 -23.58
CA TYR A 184 -0.01 -0.15 -22.50
C TYR A 184 1.26 -0.72 -21.90
N VAL A 185 1.85 0.06 -21.00
CA VAL A 185 3.19 -0.21 -20.49
C VAL A 185 3.10 -1.10 -19.25
N THR A 186 3.80 -2.23 -19.30
CA THR A 186 3.95 -3.13 -18.16
C THR A 186 5.30 -2.89 -17.49
N PHE A 187 5.27 -2.52 -16.23
CA PHE A 187 6.47 -2.40 -15.42
C PHE A 187 6.71 -3.69 -14.67
N ASN A 188 7.97 -4.09 -14.59
CA ASN A 188 8.45 -5.13 -13.70
C ASN A 188 9.60 -4.52 -12.87
N GLU A 189 9.70 -4.83 -11.58
CA GLU A 189 10.78 -4.36 -10.68
C GLU A 189 12.18 -4.48 -11.33
N TYR A 190 12.39 -5.53 -12.15
CA TYR A 190 13.65 -5.77 -12.88
C TYR A 190 13.93 -4.80 -14.06
N ASN A 191 12.90 -4.28 -14.73
CA ASN A 191 13.03 -3.43 -15.93
C ASN A 191 12.85 -1.94 -15.63
N SER A 192 12.14 -1.59 -14.56
CA SER A 192 12.32 -0.27 -13.94
C SER A 192 13.77 -0.20 -13.46
N THR A 193 14.51 0.87 -13.77
CA THR A 193 15.81 1.12 -13.11
C THR A 193 15.61 0.88 -11.63
N LYS A 194 16.26 -0.18 -11.10
CA LYS A 194 16.19 -0.70 -9.72
C LYS A 194 15.48 0.33 -8.89
N ILE A 195 14.23 0.08 -8.49
CA ILE A 195 13.47 1.09 -7.79
C ILE A 195 14.25 1.39 -6.50
N ILE A 196 15.09 2.42 -6.55
CA ILE A 196 15.79 2.93 -5.38
C ILE A 196 14.72 3.74 -4.70
N PHE A 197 13.80 3.04 -4.08
CA PHE A 197 13.19 3.52 -2.86
C PHE A 197 14.36 3.68 -1.91
N ASN A 198 14.51 4.89 -1.38
CA ASN A 198 15.36 5.12 -0.24
C ASN A 198 15.11 3.98 0.78
N GLN A 199 16.16 3.48 1.42
CA GLN A 199 16.04 2.40 2.42
C GLN A 199 15.10 2.77 3.58
N ASN A 200 14.74 4.06 3.70
CA ASN A 200 13.82 4.62 4.69
C ASN A 200 12.41 4.97 4.13
N THR A 201 12.10 4.68 2.87
CA THR A 201 10.76 4.93 2.30
C THR A 201 9.83 3.77 2.60
N VAL A 202 8.68 4.10 3.18
CA VAL A 202 7.52 3.21 3.36
C VAL A 202 6.99 2.82 1.99
N ASP A 203 7.40 1.69 1.46
CA ASP A 203 7.15 1.32 0.07
C ASP A 203 5.75 0.72 -0.10
N PHE A 204 4.80 1.42 -0.72
CA PHE A 204 3.48 0.85 -0.99
C PHE A 204 3.53 -0.25 -2.07
N PHE A 205 4.67 -0.46 -2.74
CA PHE A 205 4.94 -1.67 -3.52
C PHE A 205 5.41 -2.84 -2.64
N ARG A 206 5.58 -2.68 -1.32
CA ARG A 206 6.03 -3.73 -0.40
C ARG A 206 5.20 -3.84 0.88
N GLN A 207 4.01 -3.23 0.90
CA GLN A 207 3.09 -3.25 2.03
C GLN A 207 2.01 -4.30 1.81
N GLU A 208 1.67 -5.13 2.80
CA GLU A 208 0.72 -6.27 2.73
C GLU A 208 0.99 -7.31 1.64
N THR A 209 1.09 -6.87 0.38
CA THR A 209 1.49 -7.65 -0.78
C THR A 209 2.63 -6.94 -1.51
N GLU A 210 3.69 -7.69 -1.82
CA GLU A 210 4.79 -7.22 -2.65
C GLU A 210 4.33 -7.10 -4.12
N ILE A 211 4.56 -5.93 -4.71
CA ILE A 211 4.14 -5.56 -6.07
C ILE A 211 5.37 -5.59 -6.97
N ASP A 212 5.45 -6.65 -7.77
CA ASP A 212 6.52 -6.89 -8.73
C ASP A 212 6.19 -6.31 -10.10
N ASN A 213 4.91 -6.33 -10.51
CA ASN A 213 4.49 -5.91 -11.83
C ASN A 213 3.14 -5.19 -11.88
N VAL A 214 3.04 -4.20 -12.75
CA VAL A 214 1.79 -3.43 -12.98
C VAL A 214 1.67 -3.07 -14.45
N THR A 215 0.45 -2.99 -14.96
CA THR A 215 0.18 -2.51 -16.33
C THR A 215 -0.57 -1.20 -16.27
N ILE A 216 -0.03 -0.20 -16.95
CA ILE A 216 -0.57 1.15 -16.94
C ILE A 216 -0.92 1.63 -18.34
N TYR A 217 -1.86 2.57 -18.38
CA TYR A 217 -2.05 3.50 -19.49
C TYR A 217 -2.19 4.88 -18.87
N SER A 218 -1.10 5.65 -18.84
CA SER A 218 -0.95 6.76 -17.91
C SER A 218 -0.43 8.04 -18.56
N ASN A 219 -0.83 9.16 -17.99
CA ASN A 219 -0.18 10.45 -18.19
C ASN A 219 1.10 10.54 -17.34
N SER A 220 2.04 11.36 -17.79
CA SER A 220 3.15 11.77 -16.94
C SER A 220 2.71 12.80 -15.90
N ILE A 221 3.34 12.76 -14.74
CA ILE A 221 3.23 13.72 -13.64
C ILE A 221 4.54 14.50 -13.58
N SER A 222 4.45 15.83 -13.58
CA SER A 222 5.58 16.71 -13.30
C SER A 222 5.77 16.80 -11.80
N LEU A 223 7.00 16.73 -11.34
CA LEU A 223 7.34 16.91 -9.93
C LEU A 223 7.44 18.40 -9.53
N GLY A 224 7.42 19.34 -10.48
CA GLY A 224 7.56 20.76 -10.18
C GLY A 224 8.84 21.07 -9.41
N ASN A 225 8.69 21.66 -8.22
CA ASN A 225 9.78 21.98 -7.29
C ASN A 225 10.00 20.89 -6.22
N GLU A 226 9.28 19.76 -6.29
CA GLU A 226 9.47 18.66 -5.37
C GLU A 226 10.88 18.09 -5.52
N ARG A 227 11.62 18.08 -4.41
CA ARG A 227 12.94 17.47 -4.37
C ARG A 227 12.81 16.06 -3.83
N LEU A 228 13.31 15.09 -4.61
CA LEU A 228 13.47 13.71 -4.18
C LEU A 228 14.74 13.56 -3.31
N ASP A 229 14.94 14.49 -2.36
CA ASP A 229 16.12 14.49 -1.49
C ASP A 229 15.98 13.38 -0.44
N GLU A 230 16.91 12.42 -0.45
CA GLU A 230 16.88 11.21 0.39
C GLU A 230 17.05 11.49 1.89
N ASP A 231 17.48 12.69 2.28
CA ASP A 231 17.96 13.01 3.63
C ASP A 231 16.96 13.80 4.51
N ILE A 232 15.76 14.13 4.03
CA ILE A 232 14.79 14.93 4.79
C ILE A 232 13.69 14.04 5.38
N LEU A 233 13.87 13.66 6.65
CA LEU A 233 12.95 12.85 7.48
C LEU A 233 11.47 13.28 7.43
N ASP A 234 11.18 14.55 7.16
CA ASP A 234 9.82 15.12 7.19
C ASP A 234 9.10 15.17 5.84
N LYS A 235 9.76 14.80 4.73
CA LYS A 235 9.16 14.79 3.37
C LYS A 235 9.33 13.43 2.70
N THR A 236 8.48 12.47 3.05
CA THR A 236 8.46 11.15 2.39
C THR A 236 7.65 11.24 1.09
N ILE A 237 8.29 11.80 0.05
CA ILE A 237 7.79 11.75 -1.33
C ILE A 237 8.09 10.38 -1.91
N GLN A 238 7.13 9.84 -2.65
CA GLN A 238 7.24 8.57 -3.36
C GLN A 238 6.75 8.73 -4.78
N VAL A 239 7.34 7.99 -5.71
CA VAL A 239 7.04 8.09 -7.12
C VAL A 239 7.06 6.72 -7.79
N GLY A 240 6.05 6.42 -8.59
CA GLY A 240 6.10 5.36 -9.60
C GLY A 240 6.85 5.89 -10.81
N LYS A 241 8.04 5.32 -11.07
CA LYS A 241 8.94 5.72 -12.14
C LYS A 241 8.78 4.80 -13.35
N THR A 242 8.91 5.35 -14.55
CA THR A 242 9.04 4.54 -15.76
C THR A 242 10.47 4.02 -15.94
N PRO A 243 10.67 2.94 -16.68
CA PRO A 243 11.97 2.57 -17.25
C PRO A 243 12.61 3.70 -18.06
N ILE A 244 13.93 3.62 -18.22
CA ILE A 244 14.71 4.57 -19.04
C ILE A 244 14.41 4.48 -20.54
N THR A 245 13.73 3.41 -20.96
CA THR A 245 13.27 3.19 -22.33
C THR A 245 11.99 3.96 -22.64
N SER A 246 11.23 4.35 -21.61
CA SER A 246 9.95 5.01 -21.79
C SER A 246 10.10 6.48 -22.15
N TYR A 247 9.12 7.00 -22.86
CA TYR A 247 8.99 8.40 -23.23
C TYR A 247 7.51 8.79 -23.23
N ALA A 248 7.21 10.08 -23.38
CA ALA A 248 5.85 10.56 -23.49
C ALA A 248 5.61 11.15 -24.88
N ILE A 249 4.40 11.01 -25.41
CA ILE A 249 3.99 11.62 -26.68
C ILE A 249 2.77 12.51 -26.51
N ASN A 250 2.69 13.57 -27.31
CA ASN A 250 1.50 14.41 -27.42
C ASN A 250 0.63 14.05 -28.64
N GLU A 251 -0.44 14.81 -28.86
CA GLU A 251 -1.37 14.67 -29.99
C GLU A 251 -0.66 14.75 -31.35
N ASP A 252 0.41 15.55 -31.43
CA ASP A 252 1.24 15.74 -32.62
C ASP A 252 2.34 14.66 -32.76
N TYR A 253 2.38 13.67 -31.86
CA TYR A 253 3.42 12.64 -31.76
C TYR A 253 4.84 13.17 -31.47
N ASP A 254 4.95 14.38 -30.92
CA ASP A 254 6.22 14.88 -30.42
C ASP A 254 6.67 14.08 -29.20
N ILE A 255 7.94 13.68 -29.20
CA ILE A 255 8.54 12.86 -28.14
C ILE A 255 9.08 13.76 -27.03
N TYR A 256 8.65 13.51 -25.81
CA TYR A 256 9.11 14.15 -24.59
C TYR A 256 9.77 13.14 -23.66
N ARG A 257 10.88 13.56 -23.06
CA ARG A 257 11.58 12.84 -22.00
C ARG A 257 11.84 13.82 -20.88
N ASP A 258 11.96 13.34 -19.64
CA ASP A 258 12.47 14.16 -18.53
C ASP A 258 14.02 14.10 -18.55
N PRO A 259 14.71 15.15 -19.03
CA PRO A 259 16.16 15.14 -19.12
C PRO A 259 16.83 15.32 -17.74
N THR A 260 16.09 15.79 -16.74
CA THR A 260 16.61 16.09 -15.40
C THR A 260 16.61 14.84 -14.54
N ASN A 261 15.50 14.11 -14.55
CA ASN A 261 15.32 12.91 -13.72
C ASN A 261 15.71 11.61 -14.45
N GLY A 262 15.67 11.60 -15.79
CA GLY A 262 15.97 10.42 -16.59
C GLY A 262 14.87 9.35 -16.60
N PHE A 263 13.71 9.63 -15.99
CA PHE A 263 12.51 8.79 -15.96
C PHE A 263 11.26 9.69 -15.98
N LEU A 264 10.12 9.13 -16.41
CA LEU A 264 8.81 9.78 -16.25
C LEU A 264 8.14 9.28 -14.97
N THR A 265 7.30 10.11 -14.37
CA THR A 265 6.54 9.75 -13.17
C THR A 265 5.10 9.47 -13.57
N TRP A 266 4.56 8.32 -13.19
CA TRP A 266 3.16 7.94 -13.48
C TRP A 266 2.29 7.86 -12.22
N LEU A 267 2.92 7.77 -11.05
CA LEU A 267 2.30 7.80 -9.73
C LEU A 267 3.14 8.69 -8.82
N PHE A 268 2.51 9.53 -8.03
CA PHE A 268 3.16 10.39 -7.05
C PHE A 268 2.43 10.26 -5.73
N ALA A 269 3.15 10.18 -4.62
CA ALA A 269 2.56 10.19 -3.29
C ALA A 269 3.42 10.99 -2.32
N LYS A 270 2.80 11.65 -1.35
CA LYS A 270 3.48 12.51 -0.39
C LYS A 270 2.75 12.54 0.94
N LYS A 271 3.52 12.53 2.02
CA LYS A 271 3.02 12.82 3.37
C LYS A 271 3.39 14.26 3.73
N THR A 272 2.42 15.04 4.21
CA THR A 272 2.64 16.42 4.69
C THR A 272 1.63 16.73 5.78
N GLY A 273 2.02 17.42 6.86
CA GLY A 273 1.07 17.96 7.85
C GLY A 273 0.08 16.98 8.49
N GLY A 274 0.36 15.66 8.48
CA GLY A 274 -0.57 14.63 8.93
C GLY A 274 -1.56 14.12 7.88
N THR A 275 -1.65 14.74 6.70
CA THR A 275 -2.34 14.22 5.51
C THR A 275 -1.42 13.31 4.68
N ARG A 276 -2.03 12.39 3.93
CA ARG A 276 -1.39 11.60 2.90
C ARG A 276 -2.10 11.87 1.58
N PHE A 277 -1.30 12.12 0.56
CA PHE A 277 -1.76 12.53 -0.75
C PHE A 277 -1.17 11.61 -1.81
N ALA A 278 -1.98 11.21 -2.79
CA ALA A 278 -1.52 10.46 -3.95
C ALA A 278 -2.15 10.98 -5.26
N MET A 279 -1.40 10.84 -6.35
CA MET A 279 -1.80 11.16 -7.72
C MET A 279 -1.44 9.98 -8.63
N SER A 280 -2.40 9.41 -9.36
CA SER A 280 -2.11 8.48 -10.46
C SER A 280 -2.47 9.12 -11.80
N GLY A 281 -1.56 9.05 -12.76
CA GLY A 281 -1.82 9.45 -14.15
C GLY A 281 -2.68 8.43 -14.92
N SER A 282 -3.13 7.36 -14.28
CA SER A 282 -4.01 6.33 -14.83
C SER A 282 -5.16 6.05 -13.87
N THR A 283 -6.36 6.49 -14.22
CA THR A 283 -7.61 6.07 -13.54
C THR A 283 -8.05 4.71 -14.06
N ILE A 284 -7.96 4.53 -15.38
CA ILE A 284 -8.34 3.33 -16.11
C ILE A 284 -7.63 2.07 -15.61
N MET A 285 -6.38 2.14 -15.13
CA MET A 285 -5.70 0.95 -14.58
C MET A 285 -6.43 0.31 -13.39
N PHE A 286 -7.27 1.08 -12.69
CA PHE A 286 -8.03 0.60 -11.55
C PHE A 286 -9.49 0.29 -11.89
N SER A 287 -9.82 0.20 -13.18
CA SER A 287 -11.19 0.05 -13.66
C SER A 287 -11.51 -1.35 -14.19
N ASP A 288 -12.80 -1.66 -14.22
CA ASP A 288 -13.39 -2.84 -14.87
C ASP A 288 -13.54 -2.69 -16.39
N LEU A 289 -12.94 -1.64 -16.98
CA LEU A 289 -12.95 -1.49 -18.43
C LEU A 289 -12.11 -2.61 -19.05
N GLU A 290 -12.61 -3.22 -20.13
CA GLU A 290 -11.88 -4.28 -20.85
C GLU A 290 -10.61 -3.73 -21.50
N ILE A 291 -9.49 -4.43 -21.32
CA ILE A 291 -8.22 -4.18 -22.02
C ILE A 291 -7.97 -5.21 -23.12
N ALA A 292 -8.41 -6.46 -22.90
CA ALA A 292 -8.40 -7.54 -23.87
C ALA A 292 -9.62 -8.45 -23.63
N GLU A 293 -9.87 -9.42 -24.52
CA GLU A 293 -11.05 -10.28 -24.44
C GLU A 293 -11.18 -10.98 -23.07
N ASN A 294 -12.26 -10.69 -22.34
CA ASN A 294 -12.58 -11.22 -21.02
C ASN A 294 -11.56 -10.88 -19.92
N THR A 295 -10.84 -9.77 -20.05
CA THR A 295 -9.98 -9.27 -18.97
C THR A 295 -10.01 -7.76 -18.89
N THR A 296 -10.09 -7.27 -17.66
CA THR A 296 -10.21 -5.85 -17.35
C THR A 296 -8.88 -5.25 -16.93
N TRP A 297 -8.80 -3.92 -16.86
CA TRP A 297 -7.59 -3.22 -16.44
C TRP A 297 -7.17 -3.52 -15.00
N ILE A 298 -8.12 -3.57 -14.06
CA ILE A 298 -7.85 -3.85 -12.64
C ILE A 298 -7.32 -5.28 -12.42
N GLU A 299 -7.68 -6.22 -13.29
CA GLU A 299 -7.21 -7.62 -13.26
C GLU A 299 -5.82 -7.82 -13.87
N GLN A 300 -5.23 -6.79 -14.49
CA GLN A 300 -3.90 -6.92 -15.09
C GLN A 300 -2.80 -6.93 -14.04
N ASN A 301 -1.93 -7.95 -14.11
CA ASN A 301 -0.75 -8.07 -13.26
C ASN A 301 -1.13 -7.91 -11.77
N GLN A 302 -0.56 -6.91 -11.07
CA GLN A 302 -0.88 -6.64 -9.67
C GLN A 302 -1.53 -5.26 -9.46
N ASN A 303 -2.35 -4.81 -10.43
CA ASN A 303 -3.04 -3.53 -10.34
C ASN A 303 -4.00 -3.45 -9.15
N LEU A 304 -4.71 -4.53 -8.83
CA LEU A 304 -5.63 -4.61 -7.68
C LEU A 304 -4.88 -4.59 -6.34
N GLU A 305 -3.77 -5.29 -6.25
CA GLU A 305 -2.91 -5.32 -5.07
C GLU A 305 -2.27 -3.95 -4.84
N LEU A 306 -1.80 -3.29 -5.91
CA LEU A 306 -1.31 -1.90 -5.83
C LEU A 306 -2.42 -0.96 -5.34
N TRP A 307 -3.64 -1.09 -5.86
CA TRP A 307 -4.79 -0.32 -5.40
C TRP A 307 -5.02 -0.49 -3.89
N ASN A 308 -5.06 -1.73 -3.40
CA ASN A 308 -5.25 -2.01 -1.99
C ASN A 308 -4.13 -1.41 -1.12
N ASN A 309 -2.86 -1.57 -1.54
CA ASN A 309 -1.72 -1.01 -0.83
C ASN A 309 -1.77 0.52 -0.76
N LEU A 310 -2.11 1.18 -1.87
CA LEU A 310 -2.28 2.63 -1.92
C LEU A 310 -3.39 3.09 -0.97
N ILE A 311 -4.52 2.40 -0.95
CA ILE A 311 -5.64 2.77 -0.07
C ILE A 311 -5.26 2.57 1.40
N LEU A 312 -4.63 1.45 1.78
CA LEU A 312 -4.15 1.25 3.15
C LEU A 312 -3.13 2.30 3.57
N TRP A 313 -2.24 2.69 2.65
CA TRP A 313 -1.33 3.79 2.89
C TRP A 313 -2.08 5.11 3.07
N LEU A 314 -3.04 5.44 2.21
CA LEU A 314 -3.82 6.68 2.32
C LEU A 314 -4.65 6.72 3.62
N LEU A 315 -5.19 5.59 4.07
CA LEU A 315 -5.89 5.42 5.35
C LEU A 315 -4.96 5.46 6.57
N LYS A 316 -3.65 5.61 6.34
CA LYS A 316 -2.61 5.65 7.38
C LYS A 316 -2.52 4.37 8.20
N TYR A 317 -3.01 3.27 7.65
CA TYR A 317 -2.90 1.95 8.26
C TYR A 317 -1.45 1.45 8.16
N THR A 318 -0.87 1.52 6.97
CA THR A 318 0.53 1.19 6.72
C THR A 318 1.44 2.44 6.82
N PRO A 319 2.77 2.32 7.02
CA PRO A 319 3.46 1.08 7.34
C PRO A 319 3.01 0.63 8.73
N HIS A 320 3.08 -0.67 9.00
CA HIS A 320 2.89 -1.14 10.37
C HIS A 320 3.90 -0.46 11.29
N PRO A 321 3.48 0.06 12.45
CA PRO A 321 4.46 0.41 13.48
C PRO A 321 5.30 -0.83 13.77
N GLU A 322 6.63 -0.71 13.84
CA GLU A 322 7.53 -1.81 14.16
C GLU A 322 7.00 -2.55 15.40
N ARG A 323 6.47 -3.76 15.20
CA ARG A 323 6.11 -4.62 16.33
C ARG A 323 7.42 -5.04 16.95
N ASP A 324 7.69 -4.58 18.17
CA ASP A 324 8.80 -5.11 18.96
C ASP A 324 8.72 -6.64 18.90
N PRO A 325 9.76 -7.33 18.39
CA PRO A 325 9.73 -8.78 18.33
C PRO A 325 9.42 -9.30 19.74
N PRO A 326 8.54 -10.32 19.87
CA PRO A 326 8.19 -10.84 21.19
C PRO A 326 9.47 -11.12 21.95
N ALA A 327 9.59 -10.56 23.16
CA ALA A 327 10.84 -10.53 23.90
C ALA A 327 11.49 -11.92 23.95
N VAL A 328 12.50 -12.13 23.11
CA VAL A 328 13.25 -13.40 22.97
C VAL A 328 13.84 -13.81 24.33
N TRP A 329 14.07 -12.82 25.20
CA TRP A 329 14.41 -12.98 26.62
C TRP A 329 13.51 -13.94 27.40
N VAL A 330 12.21 -14.01 27.12
CA VAL A 330 11.31 -14.95 27.82
C VAL A 330 11.61 -16.39 27.37
N PHE A 331 11.89 -16.60 26.09
CA PHE A 331 12.27 -17.90 25.54
C PHE A 331 13.65 -18.38 26.02
N GLU A 332 14.64 -17.49 26.02
CA GLU A 332 16.00 -17.82 26.48
C GLU A 332 16.02 -18.19 27.97
N ASN A 333 15.31 -17.42 28.80
CA ASN A 333 15.18 -17.71 30.23
C ASN A 333 14.39 -19.00 30.50
N TYR A 334 13.35 -19.27 29.70
CA TYR A 334 12.58 -20.51 29.82
C TYR A 334 13.41 -21.73 29.41
N ALA A 335 14.15 -21.65 28.30
CA ALA A 335 15.06 -22.69 27.87
C ALA A 335 16.15 -22.97 28.92
N LEU A 336 16.76 -21.93 29.48
CA LEU A 336 17.75 -22.04 30.56
C LEU A 336 17.17 -22.70 31.81
N LEU A 337 15.94 -22.35 32.21
CA LEU A 337 15.24 -22.97 33.33
C LEU A 337 15.03 -24.48 33.09
N VAL A 338 14.58 -24.85 31.89
CA VAL A 338 14.35 -26.24 31.49
C VAL A 338 15.67 -27.03 31.47
N PHE A 339 16.75 -26.45 30.96
CA PHE A 339 18.09 -27.06 31.00
C PHE A 339 18.59 -27.24 32.44
N ALA A 340 18.41 -26.23 33.31
CA ALA A 340 18.82 -26.30 34.71
C ALA A 340 18.06 -27.39 35.49
N ILE A 341 16.73 -27.48 35.32
CA ILE A 341 15.90 -28.51 35.94
C ILE A 341 16.31 -29.91 35.43
N SER A 342 16.54 -30.04 34.11
CA SER A 342 16.96 -31.31 33.50
C SER A 342 18.32 -31.78 34.02
N ALA A 343 19.29 -30.87 34.15
CA ALA A 343 20.61 -31.17 34.70
C ALA A 343 20.53 -31.59 36.18
N ALA A 344 19.70 -30.93 36.99
CA ALA A 344 19.48 -31.29 38.38
C ALA A 344 18.89 -32.71 38.52
N ILE A 345 17.86 -33.03 37.73
CA ILE A 345 17.25 -34.37 37.71
C ILE A 345 18.26 -35.45 37.29
N PHE A 346 19.08 -35.16 36.28
CA PHE A 346 20.14 -36.07 35.83
C PHE A 346 21.18 -36.31 36.93
N GLY A 347 21.65 -35.24 37.59
CA GLY A 347 22.60 -35.33 38.71
C GLY A 347 22.07 -36.18 39.87
N ILE A 348 20.81 -35.97 40.27
CA ILE A 348 20.14 -36.78 41.30
C ILE A 348 20.06 -38.25 40.86
N SER A 349 19.73 -38.51 39.60
CA SER A 349 19.63 -39.87 39.06
C SER A 349 20.97 -40.61 39.09
N VAL A 350 22.06 -39.93 38.73
CA VAL A 350 23.44 -40.48 38.80
C VAL A 350 23.85 -40.76 40.25
N LEU A 351 23.53 -39.87 41.19
CA LEU A 351 23.80 -40.07 42.62
C LEU A 351 23.07 -41.31 43.17
N VAL A 352 21.77 -41.45 42.85
CA VAL A 352 20.96 -42.61 43.26
C VAL A 352 21.52 -43.90 42.65
N PHE A 353 21.95 -43.87 41.39
CA PHE A 353 22.56 -45.01 40.72
C PHE A 353 23.89 -45.43 41.39
N ARG A 354 24.78 -44.46 41.66
CA ARG A 354 26.05 -44.71 42.37
C ARG A 354 25.82 -45.25 43.78
N TYR A 355 24.86 -44.70 44.51
CA TYR A 355 24.50 -45.17 45.85
C TYR A 355 23.99 -46.62 45.84
N ARG A 356 23.14 -46.98 44.88
CA ARG A 356 22.66 -48.35 44.70
C ARG A 356 23.76 -49.33 44.35
N ASN A 357 24.71 -48.94 43.50
CA ASN A 357 25.81 -49.81 43.12
C ASN A 357 26.79 -50.06 44.28
N LYS A 358 27.01 -49.07 45.15
CA LYS A 358 27.80 -49.24 46.39
C LYS A 358 27.19 -50.23 47.39
N ARG A 359 25.87 -50.44 47.38
CA ARG A 359 25.18 -51.40 48.25
C ARG A 359 25.11 -52.83 47.71
N ARG A 360 25.61 -53.12 46.49
CA ARG A 360 25.81 -54.50 46.03
C ARG A 360 27.10 -55.06 46.64
N THR A 361 27.06 -55.36 47.92
CA THR A 361 28.08 -56.18 48.59
C THR A 361 27.97 -57.61 48.09
N THR A 362 29.06 -58.10 47.51
CA THR A 362 29.27 -59.49 47.10
C THR A 362 29.15 -60.41 48.32
N VAL A 363 28.04 -61.16 48.43
CA VAL A 363 27.97 -62.31 49.33
C VAL A 363 28.77 -63.42 48.68
N LYS A 364 30.00 -63.66 49.14
CA LYS A 364 30.73 -64.90 48.82
C LYS A 364 30.08 -66.02 49.63
N ILE A 365 29.34 -66.89 48.94
CA ILE A 365 28.87 -68.15 49.50
C ILE A 365 30.08 -69.09 49.55
N LYS A 366 30.39 -69.59 50.75
CA LYS A 366 31.52 -70.50 51.04
C LYS A 366 31.24 -71.91 50.56
#